data_AF-A0A6P1DHS1-F1
#
_entry.id   AF-A0A6P1DHS1-F1
#
_cell.length_a   1.000
_cell.length_b   1.000
_cell.length_c   1.000
_cell.angle_alpha   90.00
_cell.angle_beta   90.00
_cell.angle_gamma   90.00
#
_symmetry.space_group_name_H-M   'P 1'
#
loop_
_entity.id
_entity.type
_entity.pdbx_description
1 polymer ?
#
loop_
_entity_poly.entity_id
_entity_poly.type
_entity_poly.pdbx_seq_one_letter_code
_entity_poly.pdbx_strand_id
1 'polypeptide(L)'
;MLRNGVYSFTGICTEGKYLNRYGINRELYLEWDTERSPNRLVRPTFPELYPPEKLLLSRQKRVAAYSNKGHYCDNTIIMAIKACELEKIDNNSIKKYYKNIGKDRLEVENESINYNLKYILSIINSKLINYFIKFESKGKIDFYPDDWKRIPIRNISLEIQTPFIEKSDLMITLNAELQGISEKFQRTLQRKFELEVLPKKLQEYYQLTFAEFIKELSKKKVKLSLSEEAEWEDYFLQEQQNALVLKTKIEITDKEIDAMVYQLYGLTDDEISIIENS
;
A
#
# COMPACT_ATOMS: atom_id res chain seq x y z
N MET A 1 -10.03 35.08 -12.41
CA MET A 1 -10.80 34.95 -13.66
C MET A 1 -9.86 34.24 -14.63
N LEU A 2 -10.08 32.97 -15.00
CA LEU A 2 -11.23 32.42 -15.70
C LEU A 2 -11.71 31.12 -15.04
N ARG A 3 -12.99 31.09 -14.63
CA ARG A 3 -13.78 29.85 -14.61
C ARG A 3 -14.16 29.61 -16.07
N ASN A 4 -13.78 28.47 -16.65
CA ASN A 4 -14.45 27.87 -17.80
C ASN A 4 -13.83 26.49 -18.09
N GLY A 5 -14.64 25.46 -17.85
CA GLY A 5 -14.30 24.06 -18.00
C GLY A 5 -15.08 23.26 -16.95
N VAL A 6 -16.41 23.17 -17.10
CA VAL A 6 -17.25 22.25 -16.33
C VAL A 6 -16.94 20.85 -16.84
N TYR A 7 -15.90 20.25 -16.29
CA TYR A 7 -15.67 18.82 -16.41
C TYR A 7 -16.13 18.21 -15.09
N SER A 8 -17.30 17.56 -15.09
CA SER A 8 -17.66 16.65 -14.02
C SER A 8 -16.60 15.55 -13.99
N PHE A 9 -15.94 15.41 -12.84
CA PHE A 9 -14.80 14.50 -12.71
C PHE A 9 -15.12 13.40 -11.71
N THR A 10 -14.97 12.16 -12.17
CA THR A 10 -14.94 10.96 -11.34
C THR A 10 -13.53 10.40 -11.34
N GLY A 11 -12.88 10.41 -10.17
CA GLY A 11 -11.52 9.91 -9.99
C GLY A 11 -11.48 8.77 -8.98
N ILE A 12 -10.55 7.83 -9.16
CA ILE A 12 -10.30 6.79 -8.15
C ILE A 12 -9.49 7.42 -7.01
N CYS A 13 -9.88 7.17 -5.77
CA CYS A 13 -9.10 7.58 -4.61
C CYS A 13 -8.92 6.45 -3.59
N THR A 14 -7.99 6.66 -2.67
CA THR A 14 -7.82 5.77 -1.53
C THR A 14 -7.40 6.55 -0.28
N GLU A 15 -7.46 5.88 0.87
CA GLU A 15 -7.14 6.43 2.18
C GLU A 15 -6.08 5.54 2.85
N GLY A 16 -5.28 6.10 3.75
CA GLY A 16 -4.15 5.41 4.38
C GLY A 16 -4.56 4.17 5.18
N LYS A 17 -5.82 4.07 5.62
CA LYS A 17 -6.36 2.87 6.28
C LYS A 17 -6.55 1.67 5.34
N TYR A 18 -6.69 1.92 4.03
CA TYR A 18 -6.78 0.88 3.00
C TYR A 18 -5.44 0.54 2.36
N LEU A 19 -4.40 1.32 2.66
CA LEU A 19 -3.06 1.05 2.19
C LEU A 19 -2.40 -0.07 3.02
N ASN A 20 -1.81 -1.05 2.36
CA ASN A 20 -1.02 -2.13 2.95
C ASN A 20 0.33 -2.26 2.23
N ARG A 21 1.22 -3.11 2.74
CA ARG A 21 2.48 -3.42 2.04
C ARG A 21 2.14 -3.96 0.66
N TYR A 22 2.67 -3.33 -0.38
CA TYR A 22 2.50 -3.70 -1.80
C TYR A 22 1.07 -3.62 -2.36
N GLY A 23 0.06 -3.16 -1.60
CA GLY A 23 -1.34 -3.25 -2.03
C GLY A 23 -2.23 -2.10 -1.57
N ILE A 24 -3.27 -1.83 -2.36
CA ILE A 24 -4.36 -0.91 -2.05
C ILE A 24 -5.63 -1.75 -1.87
N ASN A 25 -6.04 -1.96 -0.62
CA ASN A 25 -7.13 -2.89 -0.30
C ASN A 25 -8.53 -2.36 -0.60
N ARG A 26 -8.66 -1.06 -0.89
CA ARG A 26 -9.94 -0.49 -1.26
C ARG A 26 -9.72 0.76 -2.08
N GLU A 27 -10.39 0.78 -3.22
CA GLU A 27 -10.56 1.94 -4.06
C GLU A 27 -11.91 2.57 -3.74
N LEU A 28 -11.90 3.89 -3.62
CA LEU A 28 -13.06 4.75 -3.46
C LEU A 28 -13.19 5.64 -4.71
N TYR A 29 -14.29 6.37 -4.81
CA TYR A 29 -14.53 7.29 -5.91
C TYR A 29 -14.67 8.71 -5.37
N LEU A 30 -13.92 9.63 -5.97
CA LEU A 30 -14.10 11.07 -5.79
C LEU A 30 -15.03 11.59 -6.87
N GLU A 31 -16.00 12.38 -6.43
CA GLU A 31 -16.88 13.14 -7.30
C GLU A 31 -16.68 14.64 -7.03
N TRP A 32 -16.54 15.41 -8.10
CA TRP A 32 -16.39 16.85 -8.05
C TRP A 32 -17.26 17.55 -9.10
N ASP A 33 -17.82 18.70 -8.72
CA ASP A 33 -18.68 19.52 -9.58
C ASP A 33 -19.86 18.71 -10.14
N THR A 34 -20.36 17.76 -9.34
CA THR A 34 -21.58 16.99 -9.57
C THR A 34 -22.72 17.58 -8.75
N GLU A 35 -23.97 17.23 -9.07
CA GLU A 35 -25.15 17.64 -8.26
C GLU A 35 -25.00 17.27 -6.77
N ARG A 36 -24.34 16.13 -6.50
CA ARG A 36 -24.03 15.65 -5.15
C ARG A 36 -22.89 16.40 -4.47
N SER A 37 -21.95 16.98 -5.22
CA SER A 37 -20.76 17.66 -4.71
C SER A 37 -20.37 18.90 -5.54
N PRO A 38 -21.26 19.91 -5.67
CA PRO A 38 -21.04 20.98 -6.63
C PRO A 38 -19.97 21.99 -6.18
N ASN A 39 -19.74 22.13 -4.87
CA ASN A 39 -18.87 23.18 -4.31
C ASN A 39 -18.15 22.78 -3.00
N ARG A 40 -18.11 21.48 -2.64
CA ARG A 40 -17.68 21.07 -1.29
C ARG A 40 -16.19 20.82 -1.16
N LEU A 41 -15.49 20.56 -2.25
CA LEU A 41 -14.05 20.55 -2.21
C LEU A 41 -13.51 21.70 -3.07
N VAL A 42 -12.35 22.23 -2.70
CA VAL A 42 -11.71 23.40 -3.32
C VAL A 42 -10.21 23.21 -3.33
N ARG A 43 -9.51 23.92 -4.23
CA ARG A 43 -8.03 23.97 -4.32
C ARG A 43 -7.38 22.62 -4.59
N PRO A 44 -7.58 22.03 -5.78
CA PRO A 44 -6.80 20.85 -6.15
C PRO A 44 -5.31 21.18 -6.08
N THR A 45 -4.52 20.31 -5.46
CA THR A 45 -3.10 20.20 -5.80
C THR A 45 -3.01 20.07 -7.32
N PHE A 46 -2.00 20.69 -7.95
CA PHE A 46 -1.95 20.77 -9.41
C PHE A 46 -2.11 19.36 -10.04
N PRO A 47 -3.03 19.19 -11.02
CA PRO A 47 -3.48 17.88 -11.49
C PRO A 47 -2.37 16.95 -11.97
N GLU A 48 -1.25 17.50 -12.42
CA GLU A 48 -0.13 16.78 -13.03
C GLU A 48 0.60 15.85 -12.05
N LEU A 49 0.35 15.95 -10.74
CA LEU A 49 0.81 14.96 -9.75
C LEU A 49 0.02 13.63 -9.80
N TYR A 50 -1.18 13.62 -10.39
CA TYR A 50 -2.05 12.45 -10.34
C TYR A 50 -1.78 11.43 -11.46
N PRO A 51 -1.57 11.82 -12.73
CA PRO A 51 -1.32 10.85 -13.80
C PRO A 51 -0.09 9.95 -13.63
N PRO A 52 1.09 10.44 -13.18
CA PRO A 52 2.29 9.61 -13.11
C PRO A 52 2.15 8.39 -12.21
N GLU A 53 2.94 7.36 -12.50
CA GLU A 53 3.16 6.26 -11.56
C GLU A 53 3.77 6.81 -10.26
N LYS A 54 3.38 6.20 -9.14
CA LYS A 54 3.79 6.69 -7.82
C LYS A 54 3.81 5.60 -6.78
N LEU A 55 4.53 5.87 -5.70
CA LEU A 55 4.33 5.19 -4.44
C LEU A 55 3.37 5.99 -3.56
N LEU A 56 2.46 5.28 -2.92
CA LEU A 56 1.60 5.77 -1.86
C LEU A 56 2.20 5.32 -0.54
N LEU A 57 2.58 6.27 0.32
CA LEU A 57 3.24 6.03 1.59
C LEU A 57 2.29 6.37 2.74
N SER A 58 1.93 5.38 3.56
CA SER A 58 1.03 5.60 4.70
C SER A 58 1.75 6.35 5.82
N ARG A 59 1.20 7.47 6.29
CA ARG A 59 1.78 8.22 7.41
C ARG A 59 1.82 7.40 8.70
N GLN A 60 0.77 6.64 8.99
CA GLN A 60 0.59 5.96 10.28
C GLN A 60 1.01 4.51 10.22
N LYS A 61 0.59 3.76 9.19
CA LYS A 61 0.97 2.36 9.03
C LYS A 61 2.43 2.20 8.62
N ARG A 62 3.05 3.25 8.05
CA ARG A 62 4.46 3.25 7.59
C ARG A 62 4.74 2.14 6.57
N VAL A 63 3.78 1.93 5.68
CA VAL A 63 3.86 0.97 4.57
C VAL A 63 3.75 1.72 3.24
N ALA A 64 4.27 1.10 2.19
CA ALA A 64 4.17 1.62 0.83
C ALA A 64 3.40 0.66 -0.07
N ALA A 65 2.61 1.23 -0.99
CA ALA A 65 2.09 0.53 -2.16
C ALA A 65 2.40 1.32 -3.43
N TYR A 66 2.40 0.62 -4.56
CA TYR A 66 2.57 1.20 -5.87
C TYR A 66 1.20 1.47 -6.52
N SER A 67 1.10 2.57 -7.27
CA SER A 67 -0.09 2.93 -8.02
C SER A 67 0.27 3.42 -9.42
N ASN A 68 -0.37 2.83 -10.42
CA ASN A 68 -0.37 3.25 -11.82
C ASN A 68 -1.75 3.71 -12.33
N LYS A 69 -2.77 3.80 -11.46
CA LYS A 69 -4.16 4.16 -11.83
C LYS A 69 -4.48 5.65 -11.64
N GLY A 70 -3.47 6.47 -11.38
CA GLY A 70 -3.65 7.88 -11.10
C GLY A 70 -4.44 8.20 -9.82
N HIS A 71 -4.32 7.37 -8.78
CA HIS A 71 -5.03 7.55 -7.51
C HIS A 71 -4.88 8.96 -6.93
N TYR A 72 -6.02 9.53 -6.54
CA TYR A 72 -6.10 10.60 -5.56
C TYR A 72 -6.00 10.04 -4.15
N CYS A 73 -5.52 10.84 -3.21
CA CYS A 73 -5.31 10.41 -1.84
C CYS A 73 -5.72 11.50 -0.85
N ASP A 74 -6.14 11.08 0.33
CA ASP A 74 -6.35 12.00 1.46
C ASP A 74 -5.01 12.39 2.12
N ASN A 75 -5.08 13.20 3.17
CA ASN A 75 -3.92 13.68 3.90
C ASN A 75 -3.20 12.59 4.73
N THR A 76 -3.71 11.36 4.78
CA THR A 76 -3.09 10.25 5.51
C THR A 76 -2.06 9.50 4.67
N ILE A 77 -1.97 9.81 3.38
CA ILE A 77 -1.02 9.26 2.42
C ILE A 77 -0.09 10.36 1.90
N ILE A 78 1.16 10.00 1.68
CA ILE A 78 2.14 10.83 0.98
C ILE A 78 2.40 10.19 -0.39
N MET A 79 2.29 11.00 -1.45
CA MET A 79 2.61 10.57 -2.81
C MET A 79 4.10 10.79 -3.07
N ALA A 80 4.80 9.74 -3.49
CA ALA A 80 6.18 9.83 -3.96
C ALA A 80 6.21 9.53 -5.47
N ILE A 81 6.63 10.52 -6.24
CA ILE A 81 6.71 10.52 -7.71
C ILE A 81 8.15 10.81 -8.08
N LYS A 82 8.65 10.20 -9.17
CA LYS A 82 9.98 10.51 -9.70
C LYS A 82 10.00 11.95 -10.19
N ALA A 83 11.04 12.71 -9.86
CA ALA A 83 11.14 14.11 -10.24
C ALA A 83 11.13 14.31 -11.76
N CYS A 84 11.78 13.41 -12.52
CA CYS A 84 11.82 13.45 -13.99
C CYS A 84 10.42 13.41 -14.64
N GLU A 85 9.42 12.80 -14.00
CA GLU A 85 8.04 12.76 -14.52
C GLU A 85 7.38 14.15 -14.51
N LEU A 86 7.95 15.10 -13.76
CA LEU A 86 7.46 16.46 -13.64
C LEU A 86 8.34 17.48 -14.37
N GLU A 87 9.34 17.05 -15.14
CA GLU A 87 10.34 17.94 -15.79
C GLU A 87 9.69 19.06 -16.63
N LYS A 88 8.57 18.74 -17.31
CA LYS A 88 7.85 19.67 -18.20
C LYS A 88 6.87 20.59 -17.47
N ILE A 89 6.69 20.39 -16.17
CA ILE A 89 5.71 21.13 -15.37
C ILE A 89 6.39 22.34 -14.75
N ASP A 90 5.92 23.54 -15.12
CA ASP A 90 6.37 24.80 -14.50
C ASP A 90 5.23 25.49 -13.75
N ASN A 91 5.29 25.48 -12.42
CA ASN A 91 4.29 26.14 -11.58
C ASN A 91 4.88 26.65 -10.25
N ASN A 92 4.15 27.54 -9.58
CA ASN A 92 4.59 28.17 -8.32
C ASN A 92 4.80 27.17 -7.18
N SER A 93 4.06 26.06 -7.15
CA SER A 93 4.20 25.02 -6.12
C SER A 93 5.54 24.30 -6.24
N ILE A 94 5.93 23.91 -7.45
CA ILE A 94 7.23 23.27 -7.73
C ILE A 94 8.38 24.25 -7.47
N LYS A 95 8.27 25.50 -7.96
CA LYS A 95 9.28 26.56 -7.69
C LYS A 95 9.50 26.76 -6.20
N LYS A 96 8.41 26.84 -5.42
CA LYS A 96 8.47 26.98 -3.97
C LYS A 96 9.07 25.75 -3.30
N TYR A 97 8.73 24.54 -3.77
CA TYR A 97 9.28 23.30 -3.24
C TYR A 97 10.80 23.24 -3.36
N TYR A 98 11.35 23.42 -4.57
CA TYR A 98 12.80 23.39 -4.81
C TYR A 98 13.55 24.49 -4.06
N LYS A 99 12.96 25.71 -4.00
CA LYS A 99 13.48 26.79 -3.16
C LYS A 99 13.56 26.40 -1.68
N ASN A 100 12.55 25.72 -1.15
CA ASN A 100 12.49 25.34 0.26
C ASN A 100 13.49 24.24 0.62
N ILE A 101 13.72 23.28 -0.27
CA ILE A 101 14.67 22.19 -0.02
C ILE A 101 16.12 22.57 -0.38
N GLY A 102 16.33 23.73 -1.01
CA GLY A 102 17.66 24.22 -1.36
C GLY A 102 18.42 23.32 -2.34
N LYS A 103 17.71 22.58 -3.20
CA LYS A 103 18.30 21.69 -4.22
C LYS A 103 18.06 22.24 -5.62
N ASP A 104 19.02 22.02 -6.50
CA ASP A 104 18.83 22.29 -7.92
C ASP A 104 17.81 21.30 -8.52
N ARG A 105 16.87 21.83 -9.29
CA ARG A 105 15.77 21.04 -9.86
C ARG A 105 16.27 20.07 -10.91
N LEU A 106 17.17 20.52 -11.80
CA LEU A 106 17.67 19.73 -12.90
C LEU A 106 18.54 18.57 -12.41
N GLU A 107 19.35 18.80 -11.37
CA GLU A 107 20.12 17.75 -10.70
C GLU A 107 19.20 16.66 -10.12
N VAL A 108 18.14 17.05 -9.40
CA VAL A 108 17.19 16.10 -8.80
C VAL A 108 16.41 15.34 -9.86
N GLU A 109 16.01 15.99 -10.95
CA GLU A 109 15.33 15.36 -12.07
C GLU A 109 16.23 14.30 -12.73
N ASN A 110 17.48 14.66 -13.06
CA ASN A 110 18.46 13.75 -13.64
C ASN A 110 18.81 12.58 -12.71
N GLU A 111 18.99 12.84 -11.41
CA GLU A 111 19.27 11.79 -10.43
C GLU A 111 18.10 10.79 -10.34
N SER A 112 16.86 11.29 -10.37
CA SER A 112 15.67 10.46 -10.21
C SER A 112 15.50 9.42 -11.31
N ILE A 113 16.06 9.64 -12.51
CA ILE A 113 16.01 8.68 -13.63
C ILE A 113 16.61 7.32 -13.23
N ASN A 114 17.63 7.34 -12.39
CA ASN A 114 18.38 6.15 -11.97
C ASN A 114 17.61 5.21 -11.05
N TYR A 115 16.40 5.57 -10.60
CA TYR A 115 15.61 4.75 -9.69
C TYR A 115 14.32 4.24 -10.33
N ASN A 116 14.05 2.95 -10.13
CA ASN A 116 12.74 2.37 -10.37
C ASN A 116 11.88 2.46 -9.10
N LEU A 117 10.60 2.85 -9.25
CA LEU A 117 9.67 2.96 -8.11
C LEU A 117 9.46 1.61 -7.40
N LYS A 118 9.44 0.50 -8.13
CA LYS A 118 9.27 -0.85 -7.56
C LYS A 118 10.52 -1.34 -6.83
N TYR A 119 11.70 -0.89 -7.23
CA TYR A 119 12.91 -1.06 -6.42
C TYR A 119 12.76 -0.32 -5.09
N ILE A 120 12.43 0.98 -5.11
CA ILE A 120 12.21 1.77 -3.89
C ILE A 120 11.12 1.13 -3.01
N LEU A 121 10.04 0.62 -3.61
CA LEU A 121 8.97 -0.08 -2.90
C LEU A 121 9.48 -1.29 -2.11
N SER A 122 10.36 -2.11 -2.70
CA SER A 122 10.94 -3.27 -2.02
C SER A 122 11.78 -2.86 -0.81
N ILE A 123 12.57 -1.78 -0.96
CA ILE A 123 13.41 -1.25 0.12
C ILE A 123 12.53 -0.72 1.25
N ILE A 124 11.56 0.13 0.94
CA ILE A 124 10.68 0.74 1.95
C ILE A 124 9.92 -0.30 2.76
N ASN A 125 9.42 -1.35 2.10
CA ASN A 125 8.63 -2.37 2.78
C ASN A 125 9.49 -3.39 3.53
N SER A 126 10.83 -3.38 3.44
CA SER A 126 11.70 -4.32 4.14
C SER A 126 11.72 -4.13 5.67
N LYS A 127 12.12 -5.17 6.39
CA LYS A 127 12.35 -5.11 7.84
C LYS A 127 13.42 -4.10 8.24
N LEU A 128 14.50 -3.98 7.47
CA LEU A 128 15.56 -3.00 7.74
C LEU A 128 14.99 -1.57 7.79
N ILE A 129 14.18 -1.20 6.79
CA ILE A 129 13.60 0.14 6.76
C ILE A 129 12.50 0.30 7.79
N ASN A 130 11.70 -0.74 8.08
CA ASN A 130 10.74 -0.68 9.17
C ASN A 130 11.43 -0.45 10.53
N TYR A 131 12.54 -1.15 10.78
CA TYR A 131 13.41 -0.92 11.94
C TYR A 131 13.87 0.53 11.97
N PHE A 132 14.49 1.03 10.89
CA PHE A 132 14.93 2.43 10.77
C PHE A 132 13.82 3.45 11.09
N ILE A 133 12.63 3.28 10.48
CA ILE A 133 11.47 4.16 10.69
C ILE A 133 11.02 4.13 12.16
N LYS A 134 11.02 2.96 12.81
CA LYS A 134 10.69 2.83 14.24
C LYS A 134 11.57 3.75 15.09
N PHE A 135 12.88 3.74 14.88
CA PHE A 135 13.81 4.61 15.60
C PHE A 135 13.71 6.09 15.20
N GLU A 136 13.69 6.40 13.90
CA GLU A 136 13.62 7.79 13.42
C GLU A 136 12.31 8.49 13.83
N SER A 137 11.21 7.75 13.95
CA SER A 137 9.94 8.32 14.36
C SER A 137 9.96 8.90 15.78
N LYS A 138 10.89 8.48 16.64
CA LYS A 138 11.01 8.93 18.05
C LYS A 138 9.67 8.89 18.80
N GLY A 139 8.87 7.85 18.55
CA GLY A 139 7.54 7.65 19.17
C GLY A 139 6.40 8.47 18.56
N LYS A 140 6.65 9.26 17.50
CA LYS A 140 5.58 9.96 16.77
C LYS A 140 4.69 8.96 16.04
N ILE A 141 3.38 9.19 16.03
CA ILE A 141 2.42 8.33 15.32
C ILE A 141 2.59 8.48 13.79
N ASP A 142 2.70 9.72 13.33
CA ASP A 142 2.82 10.04 11.92
C ASP A 142 4.28 10.12 11.45
N PHE A 143 4.55 9.59 10.26
CA PHE A 143 5.79 9.74 9.51
C PHE A 143 5.56 10.71 8.33
N TYR A 144 6.14 11.91 8.41
CA TYR A 144 5.89 13.03 7.50
C TYR A 144 6.80 12.98 6.26
N PRO A 145 6.53 13.79 5.21
CA PRO A 145 7.34 13.77 3.99
C PRO A 145 8.84 13.96 4.23
N ASP A 146 9.23 14.82 5.17
CA ASP A 146 10.64 15.04 5.48
C ASP A 146 11.27 13.89 6.28
N ASP A 147 10.47 13.06 6.94
CA ASP A 147 10.95 11.81 7.55
C ASP A 147 11.18 10.74 6.47
N TRP A 148 10.23 10.59 5.52
CA TRP A 148 10.38 9.68 4.36
C TRP A 148 11.62 9.98 3.52
N LYS A 149 11.95 11.26 3.33
CA LYS A 149 13.16 11.69 2.59
C LYS A 149 14.48 11.31 3.26
N ARG A 150 14.46 10.91 4.55
CA ARG A 150 15.67 10.47 5.28
C ARG A 150 15.99 9.00 5.08
N ILE A 151 15.06 8.23 4.53
CA ILE A 151 15.29 6.81 4.28
C ILE A 151 16.47 6.69 3.31
N PRO A 152 17.56 6.01 3.69
CA PRO A 152 18.69 5.85 2.81
C PRO A 152 18.29 4.88 1.71
N ILE A 153 18.28 5.32 0.44
CA ILE A 153 18.10 4.47 -0.73
C ILE A 153 19.42 4.45 -1.50
N ARG A 154 20.01 3.28 -1.71
CA ARG A 154 21.27 3.18 -2.45
C ARG A 154 21.05 3.44 -3.95
N ASN A 155 21.88 4.30 -4.52
CA ASN A 155 21.97 4.49 -5.97
C ASN A 155 22.77 3.32 -6.56
N ILE A 156 22.06 2.39 -7.19
CA ILE A 156 22.62 1.22 -7.87
C ILE A 156 22.12 1.20 -9.32
N SER A 157 22.85 0.52 -10.21
CA SER A 157 22.43 0.44 -11.62
C SER A 157 21.04 -0.20 -11.76
N LEU A 158 20.32 0.18 -12.81
CA LEU A 158 18.99 -0.37 -13.10
C LEU A 158 19.01 -1.89 -13.25
N GLU A 159 20.12 -2.46 -13.73
CA GLU A 159 20.31 -3.92 -13.82
C GLU A 159 20.32 -4.59 -12.44
N ILE A 160 21.02 -4.00 -11.46
CA ILE A 160 21.06 -4.53 -10.09
C ILE A 160 19.71 -4.29 -9.37
N GLN A 161 18.91 -3.32 -9.82
CA GLN A 161 17.55 -3.12 -9.32
C GLN A 161 16.57 -4.19 -9.82
N THR A 162 16.83 -4.86 -10.94
CA THR A 162 15.92 -5.81 -11.58
C THR A 162 15.39 -6.90 -10.63
N PRO A 163 16.22 -7.60 -9.84
CA PRO A 163 15.71 -8.64 -8.93
C PRO A 163 14.73 -8.08 -7.88
N PHE A 164 14.98 -6.87 -7.38
CA PHE A 164 14.07 -6.20 -6.44
C PHE A 164 12.74 -5.81 -7.10
N ILE A 165 12.80 -5.35 -8.35
CA ILE A 165 11.62 -4.98 -9.15
C ILE A 165 10.74 -6.21 -9.37
N GLU A 166 11.33 -7.33 -9.79
CA GLU A 166 10.63 -8.60 -10.01
C GLU A 166 9.95 -9.11 -8.74
N LYS A 167 10.65 -9.05 -7.59
CA LYS A 167 10.07 -9.44 -6.30
C LYS A 167 8.95 -8.49 -5.86
N SER A 168 9.08 -7.18 -6.10
CA SER A 168 8.00 -6.23 -5.88
C SER A 168 6.77 -6.53 -6.73
N ASP A 169 6.95 -6.86 -8.01
CA ASP A 169 5.86 -7.24 -8.92
C ASP A 169 5.17 -8.54 -8.49
N LEU A 170 5.95 -9.52 -8.04
CA LEU A 170 5.42 -10.73 -7.44
C LEU A 170 4.61 -10.43 -6.17
N MET A 171 5.13 -9.58 -5.28
CA MET A 171 4.43 -9.19 -4.05
C MET A 171 3.12 -8.43 -4.33
N ILE A 172 3.11 -7.53 -5.30
CA ILE A 172 1.88 -6.83 -5.73
C ILE A 172 0.84 -7.83 -6.22
N THR A 173 1.25 -8.76 -7.09
CA THR A 173 0.36 -9.80 -7.64
C THR A 173 -0.21 -10.70 -6.56
N LEU A 174 0.64 -11.28 -5.71
CA LEU A 174 0.21 -12.22 -4.67
C LEU A 174 -0.72 -11.55 -3.63
N ASN A 175 -0.44 -10.30 -3.25
CA ASN A 175 -1.31 -9.57 -2.32
C ASN A 175 -2.67 -9.25 -2.95
N ALA A 176 -2.72 -8.91 -4.24
CA ALA A 176 -3.96 -8.69 -4.95
C ALA A 176 -4.80 -9.98 -5.08
N GLU A 177 -4.16 -11.13 -5.36
CA GLU A 177 -4.83 -12.44 -5.41
C GLU A 177 -5.40 -12.84 -4.04
N LEU A 178 -4.60 -12.70 -2.97
CA LEU A 178 -5.05 -13.01 -1.60
C LEU A 178 -6.22 -12.13 -1.19
N GLN A 179 -6.16 -10.83 -1.53
CA GLN A 179 -7.25 -9.90 -1.31
C GLN A 179 -8.51 -10.32 -2.09
N GLY A 180 -8.39 -10.66 -3.36
CA GLY A 180 -9.51 -11.08 -4.20
C GLY A 180 -10.24 -12.33 -3.68
N ILE A 181 -9.49 -13.35 -3.25
CA ILE A 181 -10.05 -14.54 -2.60
C ILE A 181 -10.73 -14.17 -1.27
N SER A 182 -10.08 -13.33 -0.46
CA SER A 182 -10.63 -12.89 0.81
C SER A 182 -11.95 -12.12 0.64
N GLU A 183 -12.02 -11.19 -0.30
CA GLU A 183 -13.23 -10.44 -0.60
C GLU A 183 -14.34 -11.34 -1.16
N LYS A 184 -14.00 -12.33 -1.97
CA LYS A 184 -14.97 -13.31 -2.48
C LYS A 184 -15.61 -14.08 -1.32
N PHE A 185 -14.80 -14.60 -0.40
CA PHE A 185 -15.28 -15.30 0.80
C PHE A 185 -16.16 -14.39 1.67
N GLN A 186 -15.70 -13.16 1.92
CA GLN A 186 -16.45 -12.15 2.67
C GLN A 186 -17.82 -11.86 2.04
N ARG A 187 -17.89 -11.62 0.72
CA ARG A 187 -19.18 -11.42 0.02
C ARG A 187 -20.10 -12.63 0.13
N THR A 188 -19.56 -13.85 0.15
CA THR A 188 -20.36 -15.06 0.35
C THR A 188 -20.96 -15.09 1.75
N LEU A 189 -20.17 -14.80 2.79
CA LEU A 189 -20.68 -14.69 4.17
C LEU A 189 -21.75 -13.61 4.30
N GLN A 190 -21.50 -12.41 3.77
CA GLN A 190 -22.43 -11.30 3.84
C GLN A 190 -23.77 -11.62 3.16
N ARG A 191 -23.75 -12.29 2.00
CA ARG A 191 -24.97 -12.67 1.28
C ARG A 191 -25.72 -13.81 1.95
N LYS A 192 -25.02 -14.85 2.45
CA LYS A 192 -25.68 -16.00 3.06
C LYS A 192 -26.29 -15.65 4.43
N PHE A 193 -25.59 -14.84 5.21
CA PHE A 193 -25.93 -14.56 6.60
C PHE A 193 -26.43 -13.14 6.85
N GLU A 194 -26.67 -12.37 5.78
CA GLU A 194 -27.17 -10.99 5.83
C GLU A 194 -26.33 -10.08 6.76
N LEU A 195 -25.01 -10.29 6.75
CA LEU A 195 -24.08 -9.55 7.60
C LEU A 195 -23.65 -8.26 6.90
N GLU A 196 -24.00 -7.10 7.47
CA GLU A 196 -23.54 -5.81 6.92
C GLU A 196 -22.02 -5.63 7.07
N VAL A 197 -21.50 -5.87 8.28
CA VAL A 197 -20.08 -5.64 8.61
C VAL A 197 -19.45 -6.88 9.25
N LEU A 198 -18.40 -7.38 8.60
CA LEU A 198 -17.62 -8.50 9.10
C LEU A 198 -16.53 -8.01 10.09
N PRO A 199 -16.37 -8.65 11.26
CA PRO A 199 -15.22 -8.41 12.14
C PRO A 199 -13.90 -8.75 11.45
N LYS A 200 -12.80 -8.10 11.87
CA LYS A 200 -11.46 -8.32 11.30
C LYS A 200 -11.07 -9.80 11.22
N LYS A 201 -11.39 -10.60 12.25
CA LYS A 201 -11.13 -12.05 12.25
C LYS A 201 -11.82 -12.81 11.11
N LEU A 202 -13.05 -12.44 10.75
CA LEU A 202 -13.75 -13.05 9.61
C LEU A 202 -13.26 -12.49 8.27
N GLN A 203 -12.63 -11.31 8.26
CA GLN A 203 -11.94 -10.81 7.07
C GLN A 203 -10.62 -11.55 6.83
N GLU A 204 -9.96 -11.96 7.91
CA GLU A 204 -8.72 -12.76 7.94
C GLU A 204 -9.02 -14.25 8.25
N TYR A 205 -10.14 -14.77 7.72
CA TYR A 205 -10.69 -16.09 8.04
C TYR A 205 -9.69 -17.24 7.90
N TYR A 206 -8.74 -17.11 6.97
CA TYR A 206 -7.70 -18.11 6.70
C TYR A 206 -6.76 -18.34 7.89
N GLN A 207 -6.76 -17.45 8.89
CA GLN A 207 -6.01 -17.62 10.14
C GLN A 207 -6.79 -18.38 11.23
N LEU A 208 -8.08 -18.69 11.01
CA LEU A 208 -8.94 -19.32 12.00
C LEU A 208 -9.00 -20.83 11.78
N THR A 209 -9.07 -21.61 12.85
CA THR A 209 -9.61 -22.97 12.75
C THR A 209 -11.11 -22.93 12.44
N PHE A 210 -11.67 -24.02 11.91
CA PHE A 210 -13.11 -24.08 11.65
C PHE A 210 -13.95 -23.85 12.93
N ALA A 211 -13.52 -24.41 14.06
CA ALA A 211 -14.15 -24.16 15.36
C ALA A 211 -14.15 -22.67 15.76
N GLU A 212 -13.05 -21.95 15.51
CA GLU A 212 -12.99 -20.50 15.73
C GLU A 212 -13.87 -19.73 14.76
N PHE A 213 -13.95 -20.15 13.50
CA PHE A 213 -14.84 -19.56 12.51
C PHE A 213 -16.31 -19.65 12.95
N ILE A 214 -16.78 -20.84 13.37
CA ILE A 214 -18.13 -21.03 13.93
C ILE A 214 -18.34 -20.15 15.17
N LYS A 215 -17.34 -20.07 16.05
CA LYS A 215 -17.40 -19.20 17.22
C LYS A 215 -17.54 -17.73 16.84
N GLU A 216 -16.82 -17.23 15.84
CA GLU A 216 -16.96 -15.84 15.38
C GLU A 216 -18.31 -15.58 14.68
N LEU A 217 -18.86 -16.54 13.93
CA LEU A 217 -20.23 -16.47 13.39
C LEU A 217 -21.29 -16.41 14.51
N SER A 218 -21.12 -17.20 15.56
CA SER A 218 -22.05 -17.24 16.70
C SER A 218 -22.18 -15.89 17.40
N LYS A 219 -21.09 -15.10 17.47
CA LYS A 219 -21.11 -13.73 18.01
C LYS A 219 -21.96 -12.76 17.18
N LYS A 220 -22.19 -13.09 15.91
CA LYS A 220 -23.11 -12.37 15.01
C LYS A 220 -24.52 -12.97 15.02
N LYS A 221 -24.82 -13.83 16.00
CA LYS A 221 -26.10 -14.53 16.15
C LYS A 221 -26.43 -15.47 14.99
N VAL A 222 -25.42 -15.85 14.20
CA VAL A 222 -25.53 -16.89 13.18
C VAL A 222 -25.25 -18.23 13.86
N LYS A 223 -26.24 -19.12 13.89
CA LYS A 223 -26.10 -20.49 14.37
C LYS A 223 -26.40 -21.44 13.22
N LEU A 224 -25.45 -22.32 12.93
CA LEU A 224 -25.60 -23.35 11.93
C LEU A 224 -26.13 -24.62 12.60
N SER A 225 -26.96 -25.37 11.88
CA SER A 225 -27.29 -26.75 12.24
C SER A 225 -26.11 -27.67 11.92
N LEU A 226 -26.11 -28.89 12.47
CA LEU A 226 -25.03 -29.88 12.22
C LEU A 226 -24.81 -30.15 10.72
N SER A 227 -25.90 -30.19 9.93
CA SER A 227 -25.81 -30.38 8.47
C SER A 227 -25.16 -29.19 7.79
N GLU A 228 -25.50 -27.97 8.20
CA GLU A 228 -24.90 -26.76 7.65
C GLU A 228 -23.44 -26.60 8.08
N GLU A 229 -23.08 -27.00 9.31
CA GLU A 229 -21.69 -27.01 9.75
C GLU A 229 -20.84 -27.91 8.87
N ALA A 230 -21.30 -29.13 8.55
CA ALA A 230 -20.58 -30.03 7.64
C ALA A 230 -20.35 -29.41 6.25
N GLU A 231 -21.40 -28.80 5.65
CA GLU A 231 -21.27 -28.12 4.35
C GLU A 231 -20.31 -26.92 4.40
N TRP A 232 -20.38 -26.14 5.47
CA TRP A 232 -19.51 -24.98 5.66
C TRP A 232 -18.07 -25.36 6.01
N GLU A 233 -17.85 -26.49 6.67
CA GLU A 233 -16.51 -26.99 7.00
C GLU A 233 -15.71 -27.27 5.74
N ASP A 234 -16.27 -28.07 4.82
CA ASP A 234 -15.61 -28.39 3.55
C ASP A 234 -15.31 -27.12 2.74
N TYR A 235 -16.30 -26.22 2.61
CA TYR A 235 -16.13 -24.96 1.89
C TYR A 235 -15.07 -24.05 2.55
N PHE A 236 -15.13 -23.92 3.88
CA PHE A 236 -14.19 -23.11 4.65
C PHE A 236 -12.77 -23.62 4.51
N LEU A 237 -12.55 -24.93 4.69
CA LEU A 237 -11.23 -25.55 4.63
C LEU A 237 -10.60 -25.39 3.24
N GLN A 238 -11.40 -25.55 2.18
CA GLN A 238 -10.94 -25.35 0.81
C GLN A 238 -10.48 -23.90 0.56
N GLU A 239 -11.32 -22.92 0.89
CA GLU A 239 -10.99 -21.50 0.70
C GLU A 239 -9.82 -21.06 1.61
N GLN A 240 -9.78 -21.58 2.85
CA GLN A 240 -8.67 -21.35 3.78
C GLN A 240 -7.36 -21.86 3.19
N GLN A 241 -7.32 -23.08 2.67
CA GLN A 241 -6.11 -23.66 2.10
C GLN A 241 -5.60 -22.81 0.92
N ASN A 242 -6.49 -22.37 0.03
CA ASN A 242 -6.15 -21.50 -1.09
C ASN A 242 -5.50 -20.19 -0.62
N ALA A 243 -6.10 -19.53 0.39
CA ALA A 243 -5.56 -18.31 0.96
C ALA A 243 -4.22 -18.53 1.70
N LEU A 244 -4.07 -19.63 2.44
CA LEU A 244 -2.84 -19.98 3.15
C LEU A 244 -1.67 -20.26 2.21
N VAL A 245 -1.92 -20.87 1.05
CA VAL A 245 -0.88 -21.08 0.02
C VAL A 245 -0.33 -19.74 -0.46
N LEU A 246 -1.20 -18.77 -0.78
CA LEU A 246 -0.77 -17.42 -1.18
C LEU A 246 -0.04 -16.70 -0.05
N LYS A 247 -0.58 -16.77 1.18
CA LYS A 247 0.01 -16.15 2.36
C LYS A 247 1.43 -16.67 2.62
N THR A 248 1.64 -17.98 2.48
CA THR A 248 2.95 -18.62 2.61
C THR A 248 3.92 -18.13 1.53
N LYS A 249 3.48 -18.04 0.27
CA LYS A 249 4.31 -17.50 -0.83
C LYS A 249 4.71 -16.04 -0.58
N ILE A 250 3.78 -15.23 -0.08
CA ILE A 250 4.05 -13.84 0.32
C ILE A 250 5.13 -13.81 1.38
N GLU A 251 5.01 -14.61 2.45
CA GLU A 251 5.99 -14.64 3.55
C GLU A 251 7.38 -15.13 3.13
N ILE A 252 7.46 -16.11 2.23
CA ILE A 252 8.72 -16.57 1.66
C ILE A 252 9.37 -15.45 0.84
N THR A 253 8.60 -14.84 -0.07
CA THR A 253 9.09 -13.74 -0.92
C THR A 253 9.53 -12.55 -0.07
N ASP A 254 8.82 -12.25 1.01
CA ASP A 254 9.15 -11.19 1.96
C ASP A 254 10.52 -11.40 2.60
N LYS A 255 10.79 -12.63 3.07
CA LYS A 255 12.08 -13.02 3.65
C LYS A 255 13.22 -12.95 2.63
N GLU A 256 12.94 -13.34 1.38
CA GLU A 256 13.92 -13.21 0.28
C GLU A 256 14.27 -11.73 0.03
N ILE A 257 13.27 -10.85 0.00
CA ILE A 257 13.49 -9.40 -0.13
C ILE A 257 14.31 -8.88 1.05
N ASP A 258 13.96 -9.24 2.29
CA ASP A 258 14.70 -8.83 3.48
C ASP A 258 16.17 -9.23 3.40
N ALA A 259 16.47 -10.48 3.01
CA ALA A 259 17.84 -10.96 2.81
C ALA A 259 18.59 -10.17 1.73
N MET A 260 17.94 -9.89 0.59
CA MET A 260 18.53 -9.07 -0.47
C MET A 260 18.81 -7.64 0.00
N VAL A 261 17.94 -7.07 0.83
CA VAL A 261 18.14 -5.73 1.42
C VAL A 261 19.29 -5.76 2.43
N TYR A 262 19.37 -6.75 3.31
CA TYR A 262 20.49 -6.86 4.25
C TYR A 262 21.84 -6.95 3.51
N GLN A 263 21.90 -7.75 2.44
CA GLN A 263 23.08 -7.84 1.58
C GLN A 263 23.38 -6.50 0.89
N LEU A 264 22.36 -5.85 0.33
CA LEU A 264 22.52 -4.55 -0.34
C LEU A 264 23.11 -3.50 0.60
N TYR A 265 22.75 -3.52 1.89
CA TYR A 265 23.25 -2.57 2.89
C TYR A 265 24.51 -3.06 3.62
N GLY A 266 24.94 -4.30 3.40
CA GLY A 266 26.17 -4.86 3.97
C GLY A 266 26.07 -5.16 5.45
N LEU A 267 24.90 -5.60 5.93
CA LEU A 267 24.69 -5.92 7.34
C LEU A 267 25.39 -7.21 7.74
N THR A 268 25.88 -7.23 8.98
CA THR A 268 26.43 -8.41 9.64
C THR A 268 25.34 -9.28 10.26
N ASP A 269 25.66 -10.55 10.56
CA ASP A 269 24.72 -11.48 11.20
C ASP A 269 24.20 -10.96 12.54
N ASP A 270 25.04 -10.28 13.32
CA ASP A 270 24.65 -9.66 14.60
C ASP A 270 23.64 -8.52 14.39
N GLU A 271 23.85 -7.66 13.39
CA GLU A 271 22.92 -6.58 13.04
C GLU A 271 21.59 -7.13 12.50
N ILE A 272 21.64 -8.16 11.66
CA ILE A 272 20.44 -8.86 11.16
C ILE A 272 19.66 -9.44 12.35
N SER A 273 20.34 -10.11 13.28
CA SER A 273 19.71 -10.66 14.48
C SER A 273 19.01 -9.59 15.33
N ILE A 274 19.60 -8.40 15.49
CA ILE A 274 18.97 -7.28 16.20
C ILE A 274 17.67 -6.85 15.49
N ILE A 275 17.68 -6.75 14.17
CA ILE A 275 16.50 -6.34 13.37
C ILE A 275 15.39 -7.39 13.45
N GLU A 276 15.75 -8.66 13.30
CA GLU A 276 14.80 -9.79 13.32
C GLU A 276 14.11 -9.98 14.68
N ASN A 277 14.75 -9.55 15.77
CA ASN A 277 14.22 -9.63 17.13
C ASN A 277 13.55 -8.33 17.63
N SER A 278 13.35 -7.33 16.77
CA SER A 278 12.83 -5.99 17.13
C SER A 278 11.31 -5.83 17.01
#